data_AF-A0A3A8HQF8-F1
#
_entry.id   AF-A0A3A8HQF8-F1
#
_cell.length_a   1.000
_cell.length_b   1.000
_cell.length_c   1.000
_cell.angle_alpha   90.00
_cell.angle_beta   90.00
_cell.angle_gamma   90.00
#
_symmetry.space_group_name_H-M   'P 1'
#
loop_
_entity.id
_entity.type
_entity.pdbx_description
1 polymer ?
#
loop_
_entity_poly.entity_id
_entity_poly.type
_entity_poly.pdbx_seq_one_letter_code
_entity_poly.pdbx_strand_id
1 'polypeptide(L)'
;MVMGDLQKIVEKFAKHTEAQTEAIMGGDAKAGNKHAKESLAAFNQLRAHGDVGRDALATLFTHPSMDVRTAAAALLLRYRTAEAKAVLEEAAKGKGLIPFEAQEALKRWEEGTWSLDPE
;
A
#
# COMPACT_ATOMS: atom_id res chain seq x y z
N MET A 1 25.13 -0.06 -3.83
CA MET A 1 24.48 0.87 -2.89
C MET A 1 22.97 1.04 -3.13
N VAL A 2 22.42 0.63 -4.28
CA VAL A 2 20.97 0.74 -4.61
C VAL A 2 20.03 0.11 -3.58
N MET A 3 20.37 -1.07 -3.03
CA MET A 3 19.47 -1.79 -2.12
C MET A 3 19.22 -1.07 -0.78
N GLY A 4 20.21 -0.34 -0.26
CA GLY A 4 20.07 0.45 0.96
C GLY A 4 19.21 1.70 0.78
N ASP A 5 19.13 2.23 -0.44
CA ASP A 5 18.28 3.39 -0.74
C ASP A 5 16.83 2.96 -0.95
N LEU A 6 16.58 1.83 -1.61
CA LEU A 6 15.24 1.26 -1.73
C LEU A 6 14.63 0.94 -0.36
N GLN A 7 15.40 0.35 0.55
CA GLN A 7 14.91 0.03 1.89
C GLN A 7 14.45 1.28 2.65
N LYS A 8 15.18 2.40 2.57
CA LYS A 8 14.75 3.66 3.19
C LYS A 8 13.44 4.19 2.60
N ILE A 9 13.23 4.01 1.30
CA ILE A 9 11.98 4.44 0.65
C ILE A 9 10.83 3.53 1.10
N VAL A 10 11.06 2.21 1.23
CA VAL A 10 10.09 1.25 1.79
C VAL A 10 9.73 1.60 3.24
N GLU A 11 10.71 1.91 4.07
CA GLU A 11 10.49 2.34 5.47
C GLU A 11 9.69 3.65 5.52
N LYS A 12 9.98 4.60 4.62
CA LYS A 12 9.22 5.85 4.50
C LYS A 12 7.77 5.58 4.08
N PHE A 13 7.54 4.65 3.15
CA PHE A 13 6.20 4.23 2.75
C PHE A 13 5.43 3.67 3.95
N ALA A 14 5.99 2.68 4.66
CA ALA A 14 5.35 2.05 5.80
C ALA A 14 4.98 3.07 6.90
N LYS A 15 5.94 3.91 7.29
CA LYS A 15 5.74 4.97 8.29
C LYS A 15 4.59 5.91 7.93
N HIS A 16 4.49 6.31 6.66
CA HIS A 16 3.45 7.24 6.25
C HIS A 16 2.08 6.57 6.08
N THR A 17 2.03 5.28 5.73
CA THR A 17 0.78 4.52 5.76
C THR A 17 0.24 4.41 7.18
N GLU A 18 1.07 4.06 8.16
CA GLU A 18 0.65 3.99 9.57
C GLU A 18 0.14 5.35 10.07
N ALA A 19 0.92 6.41 9.83
CA ALA A 19 0.55 7.76 10.23
C ALA A 19 -0.72 8.28 9.52
N GLN A 20 -0.97 7.85 8.27
CA GLN A 20 -2.22 8.14 7.58
C GLN A 20 -3.40 7.47 8.29
N THR A 21 -3.29 6.17 8.57
CA THR A 21 -4.32 5.38 9.26
C THR A 21 -4.67 5.97 10.62
N GLU A 22 -3.65 6.29 11.43
CA GLU A 22 -3.82 6.93 12.73
C GLU A 22 -4.54 8.28 12.63
N ALA A 23 -4.15 9.12 11.66
CA ALA A 23 -4.78 10.42 11.45
C ALA A 23 -6.25 10.29 11.01
N ILE A 24 -6.57 9.34 10.13
CA ILE A 24 -7.96 9.08 9.70
C ILE A 24 -8.80 8.61 10.89
N MET A 25 -8.29 7.68 11.70
CA MET A 25 -8.98 7.19 12.90
C MET A 25 -9.16 8.29 13.96
N GLY A 26 -8.22 9.22 14.05
CA GLY A 26 -8.31 10.40 14.90
C GLY A 26 -9.19 11.53 14.34
N GLY A 27 -9.74 11.39 13.12
CA GLY A 27 -10.54 12.41 12.47
C GLY A 27 -9.74 13.60 11.91
N ASP A 28 -8.41 13.53 11.85
CA ASP A 28 -7.55 14.57 11.27
C ASP A 28 -7.34 14.30 9.77
N ALA A 29 -8.33 14.67 8.97
CA ALA A 29 -8.27 14.54 7.52
C ALA A 29 -7.11 15.34 6.89
N LYS A 30 -6.63 16.42 7.53
CA LYS A 30 -5.52 17.23 6.99
C LYS A 30 -4.21 16.48 7.14
N ALA A 31 -3.95 15.91 8.31
CA ALA A 31 -2.79 15.06 8.54
C ALA A 31 -2.86 13.77 7.71
N GLY A 32 -4.04 13.12 7.63
CA GLY A 32 -4.25 11.94 6.82
C GLY A 32 -3.90 12.18 5.35
N ASN A 33 -4.41 13.26 4.76
CA ASN A 33 -4.10 13.64 3.37
C ASN A 33 -2.63 13.99 3.15
N LYS A 34 -1.95 14.57 4.14
CA LYS A 34 -0.50 14.82 4.06
C LYS A 34 0.26 13.49 3.99
N HIS A 35 -0.07 12.55 4.86
CA HIS A 35 0.59 11.25 4.90
C HIS A 35 0.29 10.38 3.67
N ALA A 36 -0.93 10.43 3.15
CA ALA A 36 -1.30 9.79 1.88
C ALA A 36 -0.44 10.28 0.70
N LYS A 37 -0.15 11.58 0.64
CA LYS A 37 0.73 12.15 -0.40
C LYS A 37 2.17 11.65 -0.26
N GLU A 38 2.67 11.53 0.97
CA GLU A 38 4.04 11.08 1.23
C GLU A 38 4.22 9.58 0.96
N SER A 39 3.25 8.73 1.32
CA SER A 39 3.28 7.30 0.99
C SER A 39 3.18 7.09 -0.52
N LEU A 40 2.30 7.82 -1.22
CA LEU A 40 2.23 7.77 -2.68
C LEU A 40 3.52 8.27 -3.34
N ALA A 41 4.16 9.32 -2.81
CA ALA A 41 5.45 9.78 -3.31
C ALA A 41 6.55 8.71 -3.15
N ALA A 42 6.58 8.00 -2.01
CA ALA A 42 7.50 6.88 -1.80
C ALA A 42 7.23 5.73 -2.77
N PHE A 43 5.96 5.37 -3.01
CA PHE A 43 5.60 4.39 -4.02
C PHE A 43 6.09 4.80 -5.42
N ASN A 44 5.85 6.04 -5.83
CA ASN A 44 6.29 6.55 -7.13
C ASN A 44 7.81 6.49 -7.29
N GLN A 45 8.57 6.76 -6.22
CA GLN A 45 10.03 6.62 -6.22
C GLN A 45 10.44 5.16 -6.42
N LEU A 46 9.84 4.21 -5.68
CA LEU A 46 10.10 2.78 -5.85
C LEU A 46 9.76 2.33 -7.28
N ARG A 47 8.59 2.70 -7.77
CA ARG A 47 8.15 2.39 -9.14
C ARG A 47 9.11 2.91 -10.21
N ALA A 48 9.74 4.07 -10.00
CA ALA A 48 10.73 4.62 -10.93
C ALA A 48 12.01 3.78 -11.05
N HIS A 49 12.28 2.89 -10.08
CA HIS A 49 13.34 1.90 -10.18
C HIS A 49 12.93 0.63 -10.95
N GLY A 50 11.70 0.56 -11.47
CA GLY A 50 11.16 -0.60 -12.16
C GLY A 50 10.87 -1.75 -11.19
N ASP A 51 11.03 -2.97 -11.69
CA ASP A 51 10.66 -4.20 -10.97
C ASP A 51 11.38 -4.36 -9.65
N VAL A 52 12.66 -3.99 -9.57
CA VAL A 52 13.42 -4.06 -8.30
C VAL A 52 12.83 -3.16 -7.21
N GLY A 53 12.23 -2.04 -7.56
CA GLY A 53 11.56 -1.17 -6.60
C GLY A 53 10.18 -1.69 -6.20
N ARG A 54 9.44 -2.29 -7.15
CA ARG A 54 8.18 -2.98 -6.85
C ARG A 54 8.41 -4.21 -5.96
N ASP A 55 9.47 -4.97 -6.21
CA ASP A 55 9.90 -6.09 -5.38
C ASP A 55 10.29 -5.64 -3.97
N ALA A 56 10.99 -4.50 -3.86
CA ALA A 56 11.29 -3.92 -2.56
C ALA A 56 10.01 -3.58 -1.77
N LEU A 57 8.99 -3.01 -2.43
CA LEU A 57 7.70 -2.75 -1.79
C LEU A 57 6.95 -4.03 -1.42
N ALA A 58 7.02 -5.08 -2.25
CA ALA A 58 6.34 -6.35 -2.01
C ALA A 58 6.80 -7.04 -0.71
N THR A 59 7.99 -6.74 -0.20
CA THR A 59 8.46 -7.22 1.11
C THR A 59 7.50 -6.85 2.25
N LEU A 60 6.74 -5.76 2.11
CA LEU A 60 5.75 -5.31 3.10
C LEU A 60 4.51 -6.19 3.21
N PHE A 61 4.30 -7.18 2.33
CA PHE A 61 3.19 -8.14 2.48
C PHE A 61 3.25 -8.94 3.79
N THR A 62 4.42 -8.97 4.44
CA THR A 62 4.64 -9.63 5.73
C THR A 62 4.83 -8.65 6.90
N HIS A 63 4.71 -7.34 6.67
CA HIS A 63 4.92 -6.29 7.69
C HIS A 63 4.01 -6.48 8.91
N PRO A 64 4.40 -6.25 10.18
CA PRO A 64 3.51 -6.49 11.32
C PRO A 64 2.16 -5.74 11.28
N SER A 65 2.11 -4.56 10.68
CA SER A 65 0.88 -3.75 10.57
C SER A 65 0.02 -4.16 9.35
N MET A 66 -1.28 -4.35 9.57
CA MET A 66 -2.22 -4.78 8.51
C MET A 66 -2.52 -3.65 7.51
N ASP A 67 -2.54 -2.40 7.96
CA ASP A 67 -2.73 -1.24 7.09
C ASP A 67 -1.56 -1.06 6.11
N VAL A 68 -0.31 -1.27 6.56
CA VAL A 68 0.86 -1.27 5.68
C VAL A 68 0.78 -2.39 4.64
N ARG A 69 0.42 -3.62 5.05
CA ARG A 69 0.21 -4.74 4.12
C ARG A 69 -0.85 -4.40 3.07
N THR A 70 -1.99 -3.88 3.51
CA THR A 70 -3.15 -3.57 2.67
C THR A 70 -2.80 -2.51 1.64
N ALA A 71 -2.14 -1.41 2.04
CA ALA A 71 -1.73 -0.34 1.14
C ALA A 71 -0.71 -0.84 0.08
N ALA A 72 0.29 -1.61 0.50
CA ALA A 72 1.27 -2.17 -0.43
C ALA A 72 0.61 -3.13 -1.43
N ALA A 73 -0.28 -4.00 -0.96
CA ALA A 73 -0.99 -4.97 -1.80
C ALA A 73 -1.92 -4.29 -2.80
N ALA A 74 -2.65 -3.25 -2.37
CA ALA A 74 -3.50 -2.43 -3.23
C ALA A 74 -2.71 -1.83 -4.41
N LEU A 75 -1.52 -1.27 -4.13
CA LEU A 75 -0.66 -0.67 -5.15
C LEU A 75 0.01 -1.69 -6.06
N LEU A 76 0.32 -2.88 -5.56
CA LEU A 76 1.02 -3.94 -6.31
C LEU A 76 0.08 -4.97 -6.94
N LEU A 77 -1.24 -4.77 -6.88
CA LEU A 77 -2.22 -5.76 -7.31
C LEU A 77 -2.09 -6.19 -8.78
N ARG A 78 -1.53 -5.34 -9.65
CA ARG A 78 -1.24 -5.69 -11.06
C ARG A 78 0.08 -6.43 -11.23
N TYR A 79 1.08 -6.12 -10.41
CA TYR A 79 2.43 -6.65 -10.53
C TYR A 79 2.62 -7.98 -9.79
N ARG A 80 2.02 -8.12 -8.60
CA ARG A 80 2.07 -9.31 -7.73
C ARG A 80 0.66 -9.83 -7.47
N THR A 81 -0.10 -10.08 -8.53
CA THR A 81 -1.55 -10.31 -8.46
C THR A 81 -1.95 -11.37 -7.45
N ALA A 82 -1.33 -12.54 -7.46
CA ALA A 82 -1.70 -13.63 -6.56
C ALA A 82 -1.40 -13.29 -5.10
N GLU A 83 -0.18 -12.83 -4.83
CA GLU A 83 0.26 -12.49 -3.47
C GLU A 83 -0.49 -11.28 -2.90
N ALA A 84 -0.65 -10.22 -3.69
CA ALA A 84 -1.38 -9.02 -3.30
C ALA A 84 -2.86 -9.32 -3.06
N LYS A 85 -3.49 -10.12 -3.93
CA LYS A 85 -4.90 -10.50 -3.73
C LYS A 85 -5.08 -11.30 -2.44
N ALA A 86 -4.20 -12.24 -2.15
CA ALA A 86 -4.25 -13.01 -0.89
C ALA A 86 -4.14 -12.10 0.35
N VAL A 87 -3.27 -11.09 0.32
CA VAL A 87 -3.16 -10.09 1.40
C VAL A 87 -4.45 -9.28 1.55
N LEU A 88 -5.02 -8.79 0.44
CA LEU A 88 -6.26 -8.02 0.47
C LEU A 88 -7.45 -8.87 0.93
N GLU A 89 -7.55 -10.12 0.51
CA GLU A 89 -8.60 -11.05 0.93
C GLU A 89 -8.50 -11.36 2.44
N GLU A 90 -7.29 -11.45 3.00
CA GLU A 90 -7.09 -11.55 4.44
C GLU A 90 -7.51 -10.25 5.16
N ALA A 91 -7.05 -9.10 4.68
CA ALA A 91 -7.36 -7.80 5.26
C ALA A 91 -8.85 -7.47 5.22
N ALA A 92 -9.57 -7.93 4.18
CA ALA A 92 -11.00 -7.73 3.98
C ALA A 92 -11.89 -8.45 5.01
N LYS A 93 -11.32 -9.31 5.87
CA LYS A 93 -12.06 -10.02 6.91
C LYS A 93 -12.44 -9.06 8.04
N GLY A 94 -13.73 -9.02 8.38
CA GLY A 94 -14.23 -8.28 9.54
C GLY A 94 -14.83 -6.92 9.20
N LYS A 95 -14.68 -5.96 10.11
CA LYS A 95 -15.29 -4.62 10.02
C LYS A 95 -14.29 -3.56 10.50
N GLY A 96 -14.41 -2.35 9.96
CA GLY A 96 -13.52 -1.23 10.26
C GLY A 96 -12.91 -0.65 8.99
N LEU A 97 -12.02 0.34 9.14
CA LEU A 97 -11.41 1.03 8.02
C LEU A 97 -10.61 0.09 7.11
N ILE A 98 -9.71 -0.72 7.69
CA ILE A 98 -8.81 -1.57 6.89
C ILE A 98 -9.57 -2.66 6.13
N PRO A 99 -10.52 -3.40 6.73
CA PRO A 99 -11.37 -4.32 5.97
C PRO A 99 -12.18 -3.64 4.88
N PHE A 100 -12.70 -2.44 5.14
CA PHE A 100 -13.45 -1.67 4.13
C PHE A 100 -12.57 -1.28 2.94
N GLU A 101 -11.37 -0.75 3.19
CA GLU A 101 -10.42 -0.37 2.13
C GLU A 101 -9.99 -1.58 1.28
N ALA A 102 -9.73 -2.72 1.91
CA ALA A 102 -9.37 -3.96 1.21
C ALA A 102 -10.51 -4.49 0.32
N GLN A 103 -11.75 -4.47 0.83
CA GLN A 103 -12.94 -4.84 0.06
C GLN A 103 -13.14 -3.91 -1.15
N GLU A 104 -12.97 -2.61 -0.94
CA GLU A 104 -13.09 -1.60 -1.99
C GLU A 104 -12.00 -1.72 -3.06
N ALA A 105 -10.79 -2.16 -2.69
CA ALA A 105 -9.72 -2.47 -3.63
C ALA A 105 -10.03 -3.72 -4.47
N LEU A 106 -10.44 -4.82 -3.82
CA LEU A 106 -10.83 -6.06 -4.49
C LEU A 106 -12.01 -5.85 -5.45
N LYS A 107 -13.03 -5.10 -5.01
CA LYS A 107 -14.20 -4.79 -5.84
C LYS A 107 -13.80 -4.05 -7.12
N ARG A 108 -13.02 -2.97 -7.01
CA ARG A 108 -12.58 -2.20 -8.20
C ARG A 108 -11.65 -3.02 -9.10
N TRP A 109 -10.88 -3.94 -8.53
CA TRP A 109 -10.11 -4.90 -9.30
C TRP A 109 -11.00 -5.83 -10.13
N GLU A 110 -12.03 -6.42 -9.51
CA GLU A 110 -13.01 -7.28 -10.18
C GLU A 110 -13.82 -6.54 -11.25
N GLU A 111 -14.14 -5.27 -11.02
CA GLU A 111 -14.82 -4.40 -11.99
C GLU A 111 -13.90 -3.96 -13.16
N GLY A 112 -12.59 -4.25 -13.09
CA GLY A 112 -11.61 -3.84 -14.11
C GLY A 112 -11.29 -2.33 -14.10
N THR A 113 -11.68 -1.60 -13.04
CA THR A 113 -11.49 -0.15 -12.92
C THR A 113 -10.24 0.25 -12.14
N TRP A 114 -9.49 -0.73 -11.61
CA TRP A 114 -8.31 -0.50 -10.80
C TRP A 114 -7.10 -0.02 -11.62
N SER A 115 -6.57 1.17 -11.35
CA SER A 115 -5.52 1.81 -12.17
C SER A 115 -4.35 2.37 -11.37
N LEU A 116 -4.05 1.81 -10.19
CA LEU A 116 -3.02 2.35 -9.29
C LEU A 116 -1.56 2.03 -9.70
N ASP A 117 -1.34 1.00 -10.51
CA ASP A 117 -0.03 0.69 -11.11
C ASP A 117 -0.20 0.38 -12.61
N PRO A 118 -0.39 1.40 -13.46
CA PRO A 118 -0.44 1.20 -14.92
C PRO A 118 0.90 0.67 -15.44
N GLU A 119 0.89 -0.07 -16.55
CA GLU A 119 2.11 -0.52 -17.26
C GLU A 119 3.05 0.66 -17.60
#